data_AF-A0A952U149-F1
#
_entry.id   AF-A0A952U149-F1
#
_cell.length_a   1.000
_cell.length_b   1.000
_cell.length_c   1.000
_cell.angle_alpha   90.00
_cell.angle_beta   90.00
_cell.angle_gamma   90.00
#
_symmetry.space_group_name_H-M   'P 1'
#
loop_
_entity.id
_entity.type
_entity.pdbx_description
1 polymer ?
#
loop_
_entity_poly.entity_id
_entity_poly.type
_entity_poly.pdbx_seq_one_letter_code
_entity_poly.pdbx_strand_id
1 'polypeptide(L)'
;MNTSLSLKLLLSLTLLLSASAPALAARDGQSGKAERRAERRADLSQRQMNNQQQKDVQRQQRDQQRDLQRAMNQQKDQQRANEVRQRDQQRAIEQAQRDQQRAENKARRAATNVPVPQSRNDNNMWDRRTSDNRWNDRDNQWNDRNDRDHGHWDQRWYDRNRQQAALDRRFRNWNDQRDYLKANLRKINQIAKLNAIQQQQLNAQMQSAYLAYHNNNWSGPYNWDYYSEPQFLDYLQVNQPSLLDRILGYLGMGPLNGGYGYGNGYLYSSDWGVERDQLAQNMYRIHQLALAGRITPLQEQQLLAQMRGSFSAYHNNNWNGGYGWSQYSDPGFVDYLNNSQPGILTTIRSYLGM
;
A
#
# COMPACT_ATOMS: atom_id res chain seq x y z
N MET A 1 -38.17 29.18 11.90
CA MET A 1 -37.50 30.10 12.83
C MET A 1 -36.01 30.12 12.48
N ASN A 2 -35.40 31.31 12.44
CA ASN A 2 -33.95 31.62 12.35
C ASN A 2 -33.19 30.98 11.15
N THR A 3 -32.89 31.61 9.99
CA THR A 3 -32.32 32.92 9.60
C THR A 3 -30.83 33.17 9.91
N SER A 4 -29.96 32.92 8.91
CA SER A 4 -28.69 33.63 8.57
C SER A 4 -28.02 32.82 7.43
N LEU A 5 -27.79 33.25 6.18
CA LEU A 5 -27.66 34.55 5.50
C LEU A 5 -26.28 35.24 5.65
N SER A 6 -25.57 35.31 4.53
CA SER A 6 -24.44 36.19 4.16
C SER A 6 -23.09 36.11 4.89
N LEU A 7 -22.02 35.81 4.13
CA LEU A 7 -20.71 36.44 4.34
C LEU A 7 -19.95 36.73 3.02
N LYS A 8 -20.03 38.00 2.61
CA LYS A 8 -18.98 38.82 1.98
C LYS A 8 -18.43 38.41 0.60
N LEU A 9 -19.21 38.78 -0.42
CA LEU A 9 -18.66 39.33 -1.66
C LEU A 9 -18.69 40.87 -1.56
N LEU A 10 -17.55 41.53 -1.29
CA LEU A 10 -17.36 42.99 -1.39
C LEU A 10 -15.92 43.37 -1.03
N LEU A 11 -15.20 44.01 -1.95
CA LEU A 11 -14.10 44.90 -1.61
C LEU A 11 -14.10 46.07 -2.59
N SER A 12 -14.48 47.23 -2.07
CA SER A 12 -14.96 48.38 -2.85
C SER A 12 -13.83 49.35 -3.23
N LEU A 13 -14.06 50.04 -4.34
CA LEU A 13 -13.29 51.15 -4.89
C LEU A 13 -13.58 52.49 -4.14
N THR A 14 -12.57 53.17 -3.56
CA THR A 14 -12.47 54.62 -3.13
C THR A 14 -11.32 54.79 -2.11
N LEU A 15 -10.74 55.94 -1.75
CA LEU A 15 -10.63 57.32 -2.31
C LEU A 15 -9.14 57.59 -2.66
N LEU A 16 -8.69 58.52 -3.51
CA LEU A 16 -8.86 59.99 -3.66
C LEU A 16 -8.08 60.88 -2.66
N LEU A 17 -7.16 61.69 -3.22
CA LEU A 17 -6.53 62.93 -2.74
C LEU A 17 -5.95 63.05 -1.31
N SER A 18 -4.64 63.33 -1.25
CA SER A 18 -4.11 64.45 -0.46
C SER A 18 -2.88 65.05 -1.14
N ALA A 19 -3.08 66.12 -1.91
CA ALA A 19 -1.99 66.98 -2.37
C ALA A 19 -1.75 68.07 -1.32
N SER A 20 -0.55 68.12 -0.75
CA SER A 20 -0.11 69.24 0.10
C SER A 20 1.26 69.71 -0.38
N ALA A 21 1.26 70.84 -1.09
CA ALA A 21 2.49 71.59 -1.34
C ALA A 21 2.88 72.36 -0.08
N PRO A 22 4.18 72.63 0.10
CA PRO A 22 4.54 73.93 0.67
C PRO A 22 5.60 74.68 -0.16
N ALA A 23 5.32 75.97 -0.31
CA ALA A 23 6.25 77.09 -0.28
C ALA A 23 7.47 77.10 -1.23
N LEU A 24 7.36 78.00 -2.22
CA LEU A 24 8.45 78.77 -2.78
C LEU A 24 9.57 79.12 -1.78
N ALA A 25 10.80 78.79 -2.13
CA ALA A 25 12.00 79.50 -1.69
C ALA A 25 12.91 79.71 -2.90
N ALA A 26 12.89 80.92 -3.47
CA ALA A 26 13.72 81.26 -4.62
C ALA A 26 15.19 81.42 -4.19
N ARG A 27 16.09 80.53 -4.65
CA ARG A 27 17.53 80.77 -4.58
C ARG A 27 18.35 80.00 -5.62
N ASP A 28 19.06 80.78 -6.44
CA ASP A 28 20.26 80.47 -7.23
C ASP A 28 20.24 79.30 -8.25
N GLY A 29 20.62 79.63 -9.49
CA GLY A 29 20.42 78.83 -10.71
C GLY A 29 21.25 77.54 -10.89
N GLN A 30 21.59 76.84 -9.80
CA GLN A 30 22.21 75.51 -9.85
C GLN A 30 21.26 74.36 -9.46
N SER A 31 20.12 74.62 -8.79
CA SER A 31 19.21 73.59 -8.27
C SER A 31 18.54 72.73 -9.35
N GLY A 32 18.13 73.32 -10.49
CA GLY A 32 17.36 72.64 -11.53
C GLY A 32 18.05 71.44 -12.20
N LYS A 33 19.37 71.26 -12.03
CA LYS A 33 20.09 70.04 -12.46
C LYS A 33 19.95 68.88 -11.49
N ALA A 34 19.75 69.15 -10.19
CA ALA A 34 19.48 68.14 -9.18
C ALA A 34 18.02 67.66 -9.24
N GLU A 35 17.09 68.60 -9.40
CA GLU A 35 15.65 68.34 -9.51
C GLU A 35 15.32 67.44 -10.72
N ARG A 36 15.80 67.79 -11.92
CA ARG A 36 15.70 66.96 -13.14
C ARG A 36 16.44 65.61 -13.08
N ARG A 37 17.22 65.34 -12.03
CA ARG A 37 17.81 64.02 -11.72
C ARG A 37 16.94 63.24 -10.74
N ALA A 38 16.29 63.91 -9.79
CA ALA A 38 15.30 63.31 -8.89
C ALA A 38 14.05 62.85 -9.67
N GLU A 39 13.47 63.72 -10.51
CA GLU A 39 12.33 63.39 -11.37
C GLU A 39 12.60 62.16 -12.26
N ARG A 40 13.77 62.11 -12.91
CA ARG A 40 14.16 60.95 -13.74
C ARG A 40 14.34 59.67 -12.94
N ARG A 41 14.78 59.74 -11.68
CA ARG A 41 14.84 58.56 -10.79
C ARG A 41 13.44 58.10 -10.39
N ALA A 42 12.53 59.04 -10.11
CA ALA A 42 11.13 58.73 -9.80
C ALA A 42 10.43 58.07 -10.99
N ASP A 43 10.52 58.62 -12.21
CA ASP A 43 9.95 58.04 -13.43
C ASP A 43 10.52 56.64 -13.75
N LEU A 44 11.85 56.46 -13.62
CA LEU A 44 12.47 55.13 -13.76
C LEU A 44 11.95 54.12 -12.72
N SER A 45 11.80 54.52 -11.46
CA SER A 45 11.24 53.68 -10.40
C SER A 45 9.77 53.33 -10.66
N GLN A 46 8.96 54.31 -11.09
CA GLN A 46 7.56 54.12 -11.46
C GLN A 46 7.41 53.11 -12.60
N ARG A 47 8.24 53.23 -13.65
CA ARG A 47 8.27 52.30 -14.79
C ARG A 47 8.73 50.90 -14.37
N GLN A 48 9.68 50.78 -13.46
CA GLN A 48 10.10 49.48 -12.92
C GLN A 48 8.97 48.80 -12.14
N MET A 49 8.27 49.52 -11.27
CA MET A 49 7.11 48.97 -10.55
C MET A 49 5.98 48.54 -11.50
N ASN A 50 5.63 49.38 -12.49
CA ASN A 50 4.60 49.05 -13.48
C ASN A 50 4.97 47.81 -14.31
N ASN A 51 6.22 47.70 -14.76
CA ASN A 51 6.72 46.52 -15.48
C ASN A 51 6.71 45.26 -14.60
N GLN A 52 6.96 45.39 -13.29
CA GLN A 52 6.91 44.27 -12.37
C GLN A 52 5.47 43.80 -12.14
N GLN A 53 4.54 44.72 -11.87
CA GLN A 53 3.11 44.40 -11.74
C GLN A 53 2.56 43.71 -13.01
N GLN A 54 2.90 44.19 -14.21
CA GLN A 54 2.49 43.55 -15.46
C GLN A 54 3.04 42.11 -15.59
N LYS A 55 4.29 41.86 -15.19
CA LYS A 55 4.87 40.50 -15.18
C LYS A 55 4.16 39.58 -14.19
N ASP A 56 3.78 40.09 -13.03
CA ASP A 56 3.12 39.28 -11.99
C ASP A 56 1.68 38.94 -12.37
N VAL A 57 0.94 39.86 -13.00
CA VAL A 57 -0.37 39.57 -13.63
C VAL A 57 -0.23 38.50 -14.72
N GLN A 58 0.78 38.59 -15.59
CA GLN A 58 1.05 37.56 -16.62
C GLN A 58 1.51 36.21 -16.04
N ARG A 59 2.04 36.17 -14.81
CA ARG A 59 2.35 34.92 -14.10
C ARG A 59 1.06 34.30 -13.58
N GLN A 60 0.26 35.07 -12.83
CA GLN A 60 -1.04 34.63 -12.31
C GLN A 60 -1.97 34.08 -13.40
N GLN A 61 -2.07 34.74 -14.56
CA GLN A 61 -2.87 34.23 -15.69
C GLN A 61 -2.36 32.88 -16.24
N ARG A 62 -1.04 32.67 -16.31
CA ARG A 62 -0.46 31.40 -16.77
C ARG A 62 -0.64 30.28 -15.75
N ASP A 63 -0.55 30.59 -14.47
CA ASP A 63 -0.75 29.61 -13.41
C ASP A 63 -2.23 29.21 -13.32
N GLN A 64 -3.17 30.16 -13.44
CA GLN A 64 -4.60 29.87 -13.58
C GLN A 64 -4.91 28.96 -14.78
N GLN A 65 -4.31 29.22 -15.95
CA GLN A 65 -4.46 28.34 -17.13
C GLN A 65 -3.89 26.93 -16.90
N ARG A 66 -2.77 26.81 -16.19
CA ARG A 66 -2.16 25.52 -15.84
C ARG A 66 -3.04 24.72 -14.89
N ASP A 67 -3.64 25.38 -13.90
CA ASP A 67 -4.51 24.70 -12.93
C ASP A 67 -5.86 24.30 -13.53
N LEU A 68 -6.43 25.11 -14.44
CA LEU A 68 -7.55 24.72 -15.30
C LEU A 68 -7.22 23.48 -16.14
N GLN A 69 -6.05 23.42 -16.77
CA GLN A 69 -5.62 22.27 -17.57
C GLN A 69 -5.41 21.01 -16.70
N ARG A 70 -4.89 21.18 -15.48
CA ARG A 70 -4.73 20.09 -14.50
C ARG A 70 -6.08 19.54 -14.04
N ALA A 71 -7.04 20.40 -13.72
CA ALA A 71 -8.39 20.01 -13.32
C ALA A 71 -9.11 19.24 -14.44
N MET A 72 -9.01 19.72 -15.70
CA MET A 72 -9.58 19.03 -16.86
C MET A 72 -8.97 17.64 -17.07
N ASN A 73 -7.64 17.51 -16.92
CA ASN A 73 -6.96 16.22 -17.03
C ASN A 73 -7.38 15.25 -15.91
N GLN A 74 -7.49 15.72 -14.66
CA GLN A 74 -7.98 14.91 -13.54
C GLN A 74 -9.40 14.40 -13.77
N GLN A 75 -10.30 15.23 -14.30
CA GLN A 75 -11.67 14.82 -14.65
C GLN A 75 -11.67 13.73 -15.73
N LYS A 76 -10.81 13.86 -16.75
CA LYS A 76 -10.67 12.87 -17.82
C LYS A 76 -10.12 11.53 -17.33
N ASP A 77 -9.18 11.55 -16.38
CA ASP A 77 -8.65 10.33 -15.78
C ASP A 77 -9.66 9.65 -14.83
N GLN A 78 -10.50 10.42 -14.13
CA GLN A 78 -11.64 9.89 -13.37
C GLN A 78 -12.68 9.22 -14.28
N GLN A 79 -13.01 9.82 -15.43
CA GLN A 79 -13.90 9.21 -16.42
C GLN A 79 -13.34 7.87 -16.93
N ARG A 80 -12.07 7.83 -17.31
CA ARG A 80 -11.37 6.60 -17.74
C ARG A 80 -11.35 5.53 -16.66
N ALA A 81 -11.12 5.90 -15.40
CA ALA A 81 -11.14 4.96 -14.28
C ALA A 81 -12.55 4.35 -14.07
N ASN A 82 -13.61 5.13 -14.27
CA ASN A 82 -14.99 4.65 -14.21
C ASN A 82 -15.34 3.73 -15.38
N GLU A 83 -14.91 4.05 -16.61
CA GLU A 83 -15.07 3.16 -17.77
C GLU A 83 -14.39 1.80 -17.57
N VAL A 84 -13.17 1.77 -17.02
CA VAL A 84 -12.46 0.52 -16.72
C VAL A 84 -13.23 -0.30 -15.69
N ARG A 85 -13.69 0.32 -14.59
CA ARG A 85 -14.51 -0.36 -13.58
C ARG A 85 -15.79 -0.96 -14.15
N GLN A 86 -16.49 -0.26 -15.04
CA GLN A 86 -17.69 -0.78 -15.70
C GLN A 86 -17.38 -1.98 -16.60
N ARG A 87 -16.28 -1.96 -17.37
CA ARG A 87 -15.85 -3.10 -18.19
C ARG A 87 -15.46 -4.31 -17.35
N ASP A 88 -14.77 -4.11 -16.24
CA ASP A 88 -14.38 -5.20 -15.34
C ASP A 88 -15.59 -5.81 -14.61
N GLN A 89 -16.58 -4.99 -14.23
CA GLN A 89 -17.88 -5.48 -13.73
C GLN A 89 -18.63 -6.31 -14.78
N GLN A 90 -18.69 -5.85 -16.04
CA GLN A 90 -19.32 -6.62 -17.12
C GLN A 90 -18.62 -7.97 -17.35
N ARG A 91 -17.27 -7.99 -17.36
CA ARG A 91 -16.48 -9.23 -17.49
C ARG A 91 -16.72 -10.19 -16.33
N ALA A 92 -16.81 -9.70 -15.09
CA ALA A 92 -17.11 -10.53 -13.93
C ALA A 92 -18.51 -11.17 -14.02
N ILE A 93 -19.51 -10.43 -14.47
CA ILE A 93 -20.87 -10.94 -14.71
C ILE A 93 -20.87 -12.01 -15.82
N GLU A 94 -20.20 -11.75 -16.94
CA GLU A 94 -20.11 -12.71 -18.05
C GLU A 94 -19.39 -14.01 -17.62
N GLN A 95 -18.32 -13.89 -16.84
CA GLN A 95 -17.61 -15.05 -16.32
C GLN A 95 -18.48 -15.87 -15.35
N ALA A 96 -19.19 -15.22 -14.43
CA ALA A 96 -20.12 -15.89 -13.51
C ALA A 96 -21.22 -16.66 -14.27
N GLN A 97 -21.78 -16.08 -15.34
CA GLN A 97 -22.76 -16.77 -16.20
C GLN A 97 -22.16 -17.98 -16.92
N ARG A 98 -20.93 -17.88 -17.44
CA ARG A 98 -20.22 -19.01 -18.09
C ARG A 98 -19.95 -20.14 -17.10
N ASP A 99 -19.56 -19.82 -15.87
CA ASP A 99 -19.28 -20.84 -14.85
C ASP A 99 -20.56 -21.48 -14.29
N GLN A 100 -21.68 -20.74 -14.19
CA GLN A 100 -23.00 -21.32 -13.91
C GLN A 100 -23.42 -22.33 -15.00
N GLN A 101 -23.32 -21.96 -16.29
CA GLN A 101 -23.63 -22.88 -17.40
C GLN A 101 -22.74 -24.14 -17.39
N ARG A 102 -21.46 -24.02 -16.98
CA ARG A 102 -20.56 -25.17 -16.81
C ARG A 102 -21.00 -26.08 -15.67
N ALA A 103 -21.40 -25.51 -14.54
CA ALA A 103 -21.91 -26.25 -13.39
C ALA A 103 -23.20 -27.01 -13.74
N GLU A 104 -24.15 -26.37 -14.41
CA GLU A 104 -25.39 -26.98 -14.88
C GLU A 104 -25.14 -28.13 -15.88
N ASN A 105 -24.24 -27.93 -16.85
CA ASN A 105 -23.86 -28.99 -17.79
C ASN A 105 -23.15 -30.17 -17.11
N LYS A 106 -22.32 -29.91 -16.08
CA LYS A 106 -21.68 -30.98 -15.27
C LYS A 106 -22.73 -31.76 -14.47
N ALA A 107 -23.70 -31.07 -13.85
CA ALA A 107 -24.79 -31.69 -13.12
C ALA A 107 -25.68 -32.55 -14.03
N ARG A 108 -26.03 -32.06 -15.23
CA ARG A 108 -26.78 -32.85 -16.23
C ARG A 108 -26.03 -34.11 -16.62
N ARG A 109 -24.73 -34.03 -16.93
CA ARG A 109 -23.89 -35.22 -17.26
C ARG A 109 -23.82 -36.22 -16.11
N ALA A 110 -23.73 -35.76 -14.86
CA ALA A 110 -23.74 -36.63 -13.69
C ALA A 110 -25.09 -37.38 -13.54
N ALA A 111 -26.21 -36.74 -13.88
CA ALA A 111 -27.54 -37.35 -13.81
C ALA A 111 -27.84 -38.36 -14.94
N THR A 112 -27.14 -38.30 -16.09
CA THR A 112 -27.37 -39.20 -17.24
C THR A 112 -26.44 -40.42 -17.28
N ASN A 113 -25.41 -40.50 -16.43
CA ASN A 113 -24.46 -41.62 -16.43
C ASN A 113 -25.02 -42.86 -15.72
N VAL A 114 -25.68 -43.72 -16.49
CA VAL A 114 -25.89 -45.14 -16.14
C VAL A 114 -24.51 -45.84 -16.07
N PRO A 115 -24.24 -46.73 -15.11
CA PRO A 115 -22.93 -47.39 -15.01
C PRO A 115 -22.71 -48.36 -16.17
N VAL A 116 -21.80 -48.02 -17.09
CA VAL A 116 -21.30 -48.96 -18.11
C VAL A 116 -20.12 -49.74 -17.51
N PRO A 117 -20.12 -51.09 -17.52
CA PRO A 117 -18.99 -51.87 -17.00
C PRO A 117 -17.71 -51.59 -17.79
N GLN A 118 -16.62 -51.24 -17.09
CA GLN A 118 -15.30 -51.12 -17.71
C GLN A 118 -14.76 -52.51 -18.08
N SER A 119 -14.97 -52.90 -19.33
CA SER A 119 -14.19 -53.97 -19.96
C SER A 119 -12.77 -53.47 -20.23
N ARG A 120 -11.76 -54.08 -19.59
CA ARG A 120 -10.35 -53.91 -19.96
C ARG A 120 -10.13 -54.50 -21.35
N ASN A 121 -9.58 -53.72 -22.27
CA ASN A 121 -9.01 -54.27 -23.49
C ASN A 121 -7.69 -53.56 -23.83
N ASP A 122 -6.66 -53.91 -23.05
CA ASP A 122 -5.27 -53.53 -23.30
C ASP A 122 -4.73 -54.37 -24.48
N ASN A 123 -4.99 -53.94 -25.73
CA ASN A 123 -4.30 -54.45 -26.92
C ASN A 123 -4.51 -53.54 -28.14
N ASN A 124 -3.44 -52.85 -28.57
CA ASN A 124 -3.09 -52.40 -29.94
C ASN A 124 -2.22 -51.14 -29.91
N MET A 125 -0.95 -51.27 -29.54
CA MET A 125 0.00 -50.14 -29.43
C MET A 125 1.32 -50.34 -30.21
N TRP A 126 1.32 -51.14 -31.29
CA TRP A 126 2.58 -51.52 -31.98
C TRP A 126 2.68 -51.30 -33.50
N ASP A 127 1.60 -51.03 -34.25
CA ASP A 127 1.63 -51.01 -35.73
C ASP A 127 1.45 -49.62 -36.40
N ARG A 128 2.17 -48.58 -35.93
CA ARG A 128 2.32 -47.29 -36.66
C ARG A 128 3.68 -46.62 -36.46
N ARG A 129 4.76 -47.20 -37.03
CA ARG A 129 6.11 -46.61 -36.99
C ARG A 129 6.89 -46.70 -38.33
N THR A 130 6.29 -46.33 -39.47
CA THR A 130 7.02 -46.43 -40.76
C THR A 130 6.68 -45.46 -41.90
N SER A 131 5.92 -44.36 -41.71
CA SER A 131 5.57 -43.43 -42.82
C SER A 131 5.80 -41.92 -42.62
N ASP A 132 5.92 -41.42 -41.39
CA ASP A 132 5.59 -39.99 -41.15
C ASP A 132 6.81 -39.05 -41.01
N ASN A 133 8.03 -39.57 -41.20
CA ASN A 133 9.28 -38.81 -40.96
C ASN A 133 9.56 -37.64 -41.92
N ARG A 134 8.74 -37.39 -42.96
CA ARG A 134 8.91 -36.22 -43.86
C ARG A 134 8.10 -34.98 -43.47
N TRP A 135 7.14 -35.09 -42.56
CA TRP A 135 6.40 -33.92 -42.04
C TRP A 135 7.12 -33.28 -40.84
N ASN A 136 7.72 -34.11 -39.98
CA ASN A 136 8.43 -33.66 -38.77
C ASN A 136 9.53 -32.61 -39.03
N ASP A 137 10.24 -32.67 -40.16
CA ASP A 137 11.34 -31.72 -40.44
C ASP A 137 10.86 -30.28 -40.67
N ARG A 138 9.61 -30.08 -41.13
CA ARG A 138 9.02 -28.74 -41.28
C ARG A 138 8.42 -28.22 -39.99
N ASP A 139 7.76 -29.09 -39.24
CA ASP A 139 7.12 -28.72 -37.97
C ASP A 139 8.18 -28.45 -36.88
N ASN A 140 9.29 -29.21 -36.87
CA ASN A 140 10.43 -28.94 -35.98
C ASN A 140 11.06 -27.56 -36.24
N GLN A 141 11.18 -27.10 -37.48
CA GLN A 141 11.67 -25.73 -37.77
C GLN A 141 10.70 -24.61 -37.36
N TRP A 142 9.40 -24.92 -37.23
CA TRP A 142 8.41 -23.97 -36.70
C TRP A 142 8.45 -23.94 -35.17
N ASN A 143 8.57 -25.10 -34.52
CA ASN A 143 8.75 -25.21 -33.08
C ASN A 143 10.05 -24.55 -32.62
N ASP A 144 11.20 -24.82 -33.27
CA ASP A 144 12.51 -24.22 -32.94
C ASP A 144 12.54 -22.67 -32.97
N ARG A 145 11.61 -22.04 -33.71
CA ARG A 145 11.47 -20.57 -33.76
C ARG A 145 10.53 -20.07 -32.68
N ASN A 146 9.38 -20.71 -32.50
CA ASN A 146 8.45 -20.36 -31.42
C ASN A 146 9.06 -20.62 -30.04
N ASP A 147 9.83 -21.69 -29.84
CA ASP A 147 10.46 -22.04 -28.55
C ASP A 147 11.52 -21.02 -28.11
N ARG A 148 12.13 -20.27 -29.04
CA ARG A 148 13.07 -19.18 -28.69
C ARG A 148 12.34 -17.93 -28.20
N ASP A 149 11.20 -17.60 -28.81
CA ASP A 149 10.36 -16.48 -28.37
C ASP A 149 9.54 -16.83 -27.11
N HIS A 150 9.01 -18.05 -27.01
CA HIS A 150 8.34 -18.57 -25.81
C HIS A 150 9.31 -18.76 -24.64
N GLY A 151 10.52 -19.27 -24.89
CA GLY A 151 11.56 -19.45 -23.87
C GLY A 151 11.93 -18.16 -23.14
N HIS A 152 11.83 -17.00 -23.78
CA HIS A 152 12.05 -15.70 -23.13
C HIS A 152 10.88 -15.25 -22.22
N TRP A 153 9.63 -15.63 -22.55
CA TRP A 153 8.49 -15.38 -21.67
C TRP A 153 8.47 -16.35 -20.49
N ASP A 154 8.74 -17.63 -20.76
CA ASP A 154 8.91 -18.66 -19.74
C ASP A 154 10.07 -18.32 -18.81
N GLN A 155 11.26 -17.94 -19.29
CA GLN A 155 12.35 -17.52 -18.40
C GLN A 155 11.97 -16.32 -17.53
N ARG A 156 11.27 -15.31 -18.06
CA ARG A 156 10.78 -14.18 -17.23
C ARG A 156 9.73 -14.60 -16.21
N TRP A 157 8.94 -15.63 -16.50
CA TRP A 157 7.95 -16.20 -15.59
C TRP A 157 8.62 -17.08 -14.53
N TYR A 158 9.53 -17.96 -14.92
CA TYR A 158 10.34 -18.81 -14.04
C TYR A 158 11.24 -17.98 -13.13
N ASP A 159 11.96 -16.97 -13.64
CA ASP A 159 12.78 -16.09 -12.82
C ASP A 159 11.94 -15.26 -11.84
N ARG A 160 10.75 -14.81 -12.25
CA ARG A 160 9.80 -14.13 -11.37
C ARG A 160 9.26 -15.08 -10.30
N ASN A 161 8.85 -16.29 -10.65
CA ASN A 161 8.40 -17.30 -9.70
C ASN A 161 9.53 -17.81 -8.80
N ARG A 162 10.78 -17.78 -9.26
CA ARG A 162 11.97 -18.12 -8.48
C ARG A 162 12.34 -17.01 -7.52
N GLN A 163 12.14 -15.74 -7.91
CA GLN A 163 12.20 -14.60 -7.00
C GLN A 163 11.05 -14.67 -5.98
N GLN A 164 9.82 -14.97 -6.41
CA GLN A 164 8.67 -15.15 -5.53
C GLN A 164 8.92 -16.27 -4.52
N ALA A 165 9.28 -17.48 -4.97
CA ALA A 165 9.63 -18.60 -4.10
C ALA A 165 10.86 -18.33 -3.21
N ALA A 166 11.77 -17.43 -3.60
CA ALA A 166 12.87 -16.99 -2.74
C ALA A 166 12.43 -15.95 -1.69
N LEU A 167 11.39 -15.15 -1.98
CA LEU A 167 10.70 -14.28 -1.04
C LEU A 167 9.83 -15.11 -0.09
N ASP A 168 9.03 -16.05 -0.58
CA ASP A 168 8.21 -16.97 0.23
C ASP A 168 9.08 -17.75 1.24
N ARG A 169 10.24 -18.26 0.82
CA ARG A 169 11.21 -18.92 1.70
C ARG A 169 11.85 -18.00 2.74
N ARG A 170 11.83 -16.68 2.51
CA ARG A 170 12.40 -15.62 3.36
C ARG A 170 11.37 -14.95 4.25
N PHE A 171 10.06 -15.13 4.05
CA PHE A 171 9.01 -14.46 4.82
C PHE A 171 8.21 -15.45 5.67
N ARG A 172 8.93 -16.24 6.47
CA ARG A 172 8.35 -17.38 7.20
C ARG A 172 7.56 -16.96 8.43
N ASN A 173 7.89 -15.80 8.98
CA ASN A 173 7.25 -15.20 10.15
C ASN A 173 7.07 -13.68 9.92
N TRP A 174 6.39 -13.03 10.85
CA TRP A 174 6.22 -11.57 10.82
C TRP A 174 7.53 -10.79 11.02
N ASN A 175 8.51 -11.34 11.76
CA ASN A 175 9.79 -10.69 12.03
C ASN A 175 10.60 -10.47 10.73
N ASP A 176 10.68 -11.47 9.85
CA ASP A 176 11.31 -11.40 8.53
C ASP A 176 10.64 -10.36 7.63
N GLN A 177 9.30 -10.33 7.63
CA GLN A 177 8.50 -9.37 6.85
C GLN A 177 8.73 -7.94 7.34
N ARG A 178 8.76 -7.73 8.67
CA ARG A 178 9.03 -6.44 9.30
C ARG A 178 10.45 -5.94 9.01
N ASP A 179 11.45 -6.81 9.08
CA ASP A 179 12.83 -6.45 8.77
C ASP A 179 13.02 -6.11 7.28
N TYR A 180 12.34 -6.83 6.38
CA TYR A 180 12.29 -6.44 4.97
C TYR A 180 11.55 -5.12 4.75
N LEU A 181 10.39 -4.90 5.37
CA LEU A 181 9.67 -3.64 5.30
C LEU A 181 10.58 -2.50 5.75
N LYS A 182 11.21 -2.62 6.92
CA LYS A 182 12.18 -1.65 7.44
C LYS A 182 13.32 -1.36 6.45
N ALA A 183 13.87 -2.38 5.79
CA ALA A 183 14.93 -2.22 4.79
C ALA A 183 14.46 -1.66 3.43
N ASN A 184 13.16 -1.76 3.09
CA ASN A 184 12.65 -1.49 1.75
C ASN A 184 11.61 -0.36 1.66
N LEU A 185 10.99 0.10 2.75
CA LEU A 185 10.00 1.20 2.75
C LEU A 185 10.54 2.47 2.08
N ARG A 186 11.82 2.79 2.28
CA ARG A 186 12.54 3.88 1.59
C ARG A 186 12.45 3.80 0.07
N LYS A 187 12.40 2.59 -0.49
CA LYS A 187 12.32 2.36 -1.95
C LYS A 187 10.95 2.73 -2.52
N ILE A 188 9.91 2.92 -1.70
CA ILE A 188 8.59 3.35 -2.20
C ILE A 188 8.67 4.73 -2.86
N ASN A 189 9.53 5.62 -2.37
CA ASN A 189 9.83 6.89 -3.03
C ASN A 189 10.54 6.74 -4.38
N GLN A 190 11.08 5.56 -4.70
CA GLN A 190 11.85 5.25 -5.90
C GLN A 190 11.11 4.32 -6.87
N ILE A 191 9.90 3.84 -6.52
CA ILE A 191 9.11 2.96 -7.39
C ILE A 191 8.51 3.78 -8.52
N ALA A 192 9.14 3.69 -9.71
CA ALA A 192 8.70 4.34 -10.94
C ALA A 192 7.28 3.93 -11.44
N LYS A 193 6.63 2.95 -10.80
CA LYS A 193 5.26 2.53 -11.09
C LYS A 193 4.19 3.34 -10.35
N LEU A 194 4.55 4.11 -9.32
CA LEU A 194 3.61 4.97 -8.60
C LEU A 194 3.46 6.30 -9.35
N ASN A 195 2.25 6.60 -9.80
CA ASN A 195 1.92 7.95 -10.25
C ASN A 195 1.97 8.91 -9.04
N ALA A 196 2.42 10.16 -9.22
CA ALA A 196 2.51 11.16 -8.17
C ALA A 196 1.23 11.32 -7.33
N ILE A 197 0.04 11.15 -7.94
CA ILE A 197 -1.25 11.17 -7.24
C ILE A 197 -1.40 9.96 -6.29
N GLN A 198 -1.03 8.75 -6.75
CA GLN A 198 -1.06 7.53 -5.92
C GLN A 198 -0.04 7.63 -4.78
N GLN A 199 1.13 8.20 -5.05
CA GLN A 199 2.16 8.44 -4.03
C GLN A 199 1.69 9.46 -2.98
N GLN A 200 1.02 10.54 -3.38
CA GLN A 200 0.39 11.48 -2.43
C GLN A 200 -0.69 10.81 -1.59
N GLN A 201 -1.57 10.00 -2.18
CA GLN A 201 -2.62 9.26 -1.46
C GLN A 201 -2.03 8.27 -0.46
N LEU A 202 -0.99 7.53 -0.85
CA LEU A 202 -0.28 6.59 0.02
C LEU A 202 0.44 7.31 1.17
N ASN A 203 1.13 8.43 0.88
CA ASN A 203 1.78 9.26 1.89
C ASN A 203 0.78 9.82 2.90
N ALA A 204 -0.40 10.27 2.45
CA ALA A 204 -1.45 10.79 3.33
C ALA A 204 -2.08 9.69 4.21
N GLN A 205 -2.27 8.49 3.67
CA GLN A 205 -2.75 7.33 4.44
C GLN A 205 -1.72 6.90 5.50
N MET A 206 -0.43 6.88 5.15
CA MET A 206 0.66 6.61 6.09
C MET A 206 0.79 7.67 7.17
N GLN A 207 0.71 8.96 6.80
CA GLN A 207 0.72 10.07 7.75
C GLN A 207 -0.44 9.97 8.75
N SER A 208 -1.66 9.67 8.26
CA SER A 208 -2.84 9.48 9.11
C SER A 208 -2.68 8.30 10.07
N ALA A 209 -2.17 7.16 9.57
CA ALA A 209 -1.90 5.99 10.40
C ALA A 209 -0.81 6.25 11.46
N TYR A 210 0.26 6.99 11.10
CA TYR A 210 1.36 7.34 12.00
C TYR A 210 0.94 8.34 13.07
N LEU A 211 0.08 9.32 12.72
CA LEU A 211 -0.59 10.19 13.69
C LEU A 211 -1.44 9.40 14.67
N ALA A 212 -2.26 8.47 14.19
CA ALA A 212 -3.11 7.63 15.04
C ALA A 212 -2.30 6.73 15.98
N TYR A 213 -1.21 6.13 15.49
CA TYR A 213 -0.24 5.38 16.31
C TYR A 213 0.33 6.21 17.47
N HIS A 214 0.66 7.47 17.22
CA HIS A 214 1.13 8.43 18.24
C HIS A 214 -0.01 9.14 19.00
N ASN A 215 -1.26 8.63 18.96
CA ASN A 215 -2.43 9.24 19.60
C ASN A 215 -2.64 10.73 19.24
N ASN A 216 -2.32 11.10 18.00
CA ASN A 216 -2.31 12.47 17.44
C ASN A 216 -1.30 13.44 18.08
N ASN A 217 -0.36 12.96 18.90
CA ASN A 217 0.65 13.80 19.57
C ASN A 217 1.97 13.93 18.78
N TRP A 218 2.04 13.40 17.55
CA TRP A 218 3.25 13.52 16.72
C TRP A 218 3.36 14.90 16.04
N SER A 219 4.42 15.63 16.38
CA SER A 219 4.79 16.93 15.81
C SER A 219 6.02 16.86 14.90
N GLY A 220 6.63 15.69 14.75
CA GLY A 220 7.82 15.49 13.91
C GLY A 220 7.51 15.43 12.41
N PRO A 221 8.55 15.34 11.57
CA PRO A 221 8.39 15.20 10.12
C PRO A 221 7.72 13.88 9.72
N TYR A 222 7.10 13.87 8.54
CA TYR A 222 6.44 12.72 7.94
C TYR A 222 7.26 12.21 6.75
N ASN A 223 7.98 11.11 6.92
CA ASN A 223 8.71 10.47 5.82
C ASN A 223 8.81 8.94 6.02
N TRP A 224 9.23 8.25 4.96
CA TRP A 224 9.34 6.78 4.93
C TRP A 224 10.45 6.20 5.82
N ASP A 225 11.29 7.03 6.43
CA ASP A 225 12.27 6.60 7.45
C ASP A 225 11.59 6.42 8.81
N TYR A 226 10.78 7.39 9.25
CA TYR A 226 10.00 7.27 10.50
C TYR A 226 8.96 6.15 10.40
N TYR A 227 8.38 5.96 9.21
CA TYR A 227 7.48 4.83 8.95
C TYR A 227 8.16 3.45 8.99
N SER A 228 9.48 3.36 9.10
CA SER A 228 10.23 2.09 9.22
C SER A 228 10.37 1.58 10.67
N GLU A 229 9.79 2.30 11.64
CA GLU A 229 9.78 1.92 13.06
C GLU A 229 9.06 0.58 13.29
N PRO A 230 9.71 -0.43 13.92
CA PRO A 230 9.12 -1.75 14.12
C PRO A 230 7.72 -1.73 14.75
N GLN A 231 7.55 -0.95 15.82
CA GLN A 231 6.29 -0.83 16.55
C GLN A 231 5.16 -0.19 15.72
N PHE A 232 5.51 0.71 14.79
CA PHE A 232 4.52 1.27 13.86
C PHE A 232 4.15 0.28 12.75
N LEU A 233 5.09 -0.56 12.29
CA LEU A 233 4.78 -1.64 11.36
C LEU A 233 3.88 -2.69 12.01
N ASP A 234 4.15 -3.03 13.28
CA ASP A 234 3.26 -3.87 14.09
C ASP A 234 1.86 -3.22 14.21
N TYR A 235 1.78 -1.90 14.50
CA TYR A 235 0.52 -1.15 14.53
C TYR A 235 -0.24 -1.19 13.19
N LEU A 236 0.45 -1.06 12.06
CA LEU A 236 -0.15 -1.15 10.72
C LEU A 236 -0.71 -2.54 10.43
N GLN A 237 -0.01 -3.60 10.85
CA GLN A 237 -0.49 -4.97 10.75
C GLN A 237 -1.82 -5.16 11.49
N VAL A 238 -1.93 -4.64 12.71
CA VAL A 238 -3.14 -4.78 13.55
C VAL A 238 -4.29 -3.91 13.03
N ASN A 239 -4.04 -2.61 12.84
CA ASN A 239 -5.10 -1.60 12.74
C ASN A 239 -5.37 -1.12 11.30
N GLN A 240 -4.43 -1.37 10.37
CA GLN A 240 -4.49 -0.91 8.99
C GLN A 240 -4.03 -2.00 7.99
N PRO A 241 -4.47 -3.27 8.09
CA PRO A 241 -3.95 -4.35 7.26
C PRO A 241 -4.10 -4.06 5.76
N SER A 242 -5.21 -3.45 5.33
CA SER A 242 -5.41 -3.07 3.93
C SER A 242 -4.44 -2.00 3.39
N LEU A 243 -3.82 -1.20 4.27
CA LEU A 243 -2.77 -0.25 3.90
C LEU A 243 -1.43 -0.97 3.78
N LEU A 244 -1.14 -1.88 4.72
CA LEU A 244 0.03 -2.74 4.69
C LEU A 244 0.05 -3.67 3.46
N ASP A 245 -1.08 -4.28 3.10
CA ASP A 245 -1.31 -5.00 1.84
C ASP A 245 -0.88 -4.20 0.61
N ARG A 246 -1.28 -2.92 0.55
CA ARG A 246 -0.96 -2.02 -0.57
C ARG A 246 0.53 -1.66 -0.61
N ILE A 247 1.13 -1.42 0.56
CA ILE A 247 2.58 -1.18 0.72
C ILE A 247 3.38 -2.38 0.23
N LEU A 248 3.02 -3.58 0.69
CA LEU A 248 3.60 -4.84 0.24
C LEU A 248 3.38 -5.03 -1.27
N GLY A 249 2.19 -4.73 -1.79
CA GLY A 249 1.88 -4.76 -3.22
C GLY A 249 2.80 -3.88 -4.06
N TYR A 250 3.06 -2.64 -3.63
CA TYR A 250 4.02 -1.77 -4.31
C TYR A 250 5.46 -2.30 -4.21
N LEU A 251 5.86 -2.83 -3.04
CA LEU A 251 7.17 -3.45 -2.81
C LEU A 251 7.36 -4.82 -3.51
N GLY A 252 6.37 -5.29 -4.27
CA GLY A 252 6.42 -6.55 -5.02
C GLY A 252 6.13 -7.81 -4.19
N MET A 253 5.59 -7.65 -2.98
CA MET A 253 5.23 -8.73 -2.06
C MET A 253 3.72 -8.97 -1.93
N GLY A 254 2.87 -7.99 -2.25
CA GLY A 254 1.43 -8.15 -2.10
C GLY A 254 0.82 -9.03 -3.20
N PRO A 255 -0.39 -9.59 -2.97
CA PRO A 255 -1.07 -10.43 -3.96
C PRO A 255 -1.29 -9.65 -5.27
N LEU A 256 -0.60 -10.08 -6.33
CA LEU A 256 -0.75 -9.49 -7.64
C LEU A 256 -2.13 -9.83 -8.19
N ASN A 257 -2.93 -8.78 -8.38
CA ASN A 257 -4.30 -8.80 -8.87
C ASN A 257 -4.47 -9.69 -10.12
N GLY A 258 -5.13 -10.86 -9.96
CA GLY A 258 -5.62 -11.66 -11.09
C GLY A 258 -5.47 -13.18 -10.96
N GLY A 259 -6.50 -13.84 -10.42
CA GLY A 259 -6.79 -15.26 -10.71
C GLY A 259 -6.37 -16.28 -9.65
N TYR A 260 -7.35 -17.05 -9.17
CA TYR A 260 -7.20 -18.33 -8.47
C TYR A 260 -6.52 -18.30 -7.08
N GLY A 261 -7.25 -17.75 -6.11
CA GLY A 261 -7.77 -18.63 -5.06
C GLY A 261 -6.82 -19.17 -4.01
N TYR A 262 -5.79 -18.43 -3.61
CA TYR A 262 -5.11 -18.61 -2.31
C TYR A 262 -5.04 -17.25 -1.62
N GLY A 263 -5.76 -17.11 -0.50
CA GLY A 263 -5.91 -15.83 0.18
C GLY A 263 -4.68 -15.43 1.00
N ASN A 264 -4.36 -14.13 1.03
CA ASN A 264 -3.54 -13.41 2.01
C ASN A 264 -2.21 -14.05 2.50
N GLY A 265 -1.60 -14.96 1.72
CA GLY A 265 -0.40 -15.73 2.09
C GLY A 265 0.91 -14.94 2.22
N TYR A 266 0.84 -13.61 2.31
CA TYR A 266 1.99 -12.69 2.44
C TYR A 266 1.95 -11.83 3.70
N LEU A 267 0.87 -11.87 4.47
CA LEU A 267 0.69 -11.18 5.76
C LEU A 267 0.69 -12.12 6.96
N TYR A 268 0.52 -13.41 6.69
CA TYR A 268 0.57 -14.50 7.65
C TYR A 268 1.52 -15.55 7.09
N SER A 269 2.24 -16.23 7.98
CA SER A 269 3.07 -17.38 7.59
C SER A 269 2.25 -18.33 6.71
N SER A 270 2.84 -18.78 5.60
CA SER A 270 2.23 -19.81 4.74
C SER A 270 1.93 -21.11 5.49
N ASP A 271 2.60 -21.31 6.63
CA ASP A 271 2.39 -22.39 7.59
C ASP A 271 1.99 -21.84 8.98
N TRP A 272 1.06 -20.86 9.05
CA TRP A 272 0.57 -20.33 10.34
C TRP A 272 0.14 -21.43 11.33
N GLY A 273 -0.41 -22.55 10.86
CA GLY A 273 -0.70 -23.71 11.72
C GLY A 273 0.54 -24.27 12.42
N VAL A 274 1.67 -24.39 11.71
CA VAL A 274 2.95 -24.85 12.28
C VAL A 274 3.52 -23.81 13.23
N GLU A 275 3.45 -22.52 12.88
CA GLU A 275 3.92 -21.43 13.75
C GLU A 275 3.10 -21.36 15.05
N ARG A 276 1.76 -21.41 14.95
CA ARG A 276 0.83 -21.48 16.07
C ARG A 276 1.13 -22.66 16.97
N ASP A 277 1.33 -23.85 16.41
CA ASP A 277 1.61 -25.07 17.17
C ASP A 277 2.97 -24.98 17.88
N GLN A 278 3.99 -24.37 17.24
CA GLN A 278 5.27 -24.08 17.89
C GLN A 278 5.15 -23.02 18.99
N LEU A 279 4.38 -21.95 18.79
CA LEU A 279 4.14 -20.90 19.79
C LEU A 279 3.39 -21.46 21.01
N ALA A 280 2.32 -22.23 20.77
CA ALA A 280 1.57 -22.96 21.79
C ALA A 280 2.49 -23.88 22.61
N GLN A 281 3.28 -24.72 21.94
CA GLN A 281 4.22 -25.63 22.60
C GLN A 281 5.33 -24.90 23.36
N ASN A 282 5.82 -23.76 22.89
CA ASN A 282 6.95 -23.05 23.49
C ASN A 282 6.55 -21.97 24.51
N MET A 283 5.26 -21.65 24.68
CA MET A 283 4.79 -20.56 25.56
C MET A 283 5.32 -20.69 27.00
N TYR A 284 5.39 -21.90 27.56
CA TYR A 284 5.95 -22.15 28.89
C TYR A 284 7.46 -21.83 29.01
N ARG A 285 8.19 -21.81 27.89
CA ARG A 285 9.63 -21.53 27.89
C ARG A 285 9.95 -20.08 28.21
N ILE A 286 9.00 -19.15 28.08
CA ILE A 286 9.22 -17.74 28.50
C ILE A 286 9.56 -17.66 30.00
N HIS A 287 8.90 -18.46 30.84
CA HIS A 287 9.27 -18.58 32.25
C HIS A 287 10.69 -19.13 32.44
N GLN A 288 11.05 -20.16 31.68
CA GLN A 288 12.39 -20.77 31.74
C GLN A 288 13.48 -19.79 31.27
N LEU A 289 13.18 -18.90 30.32
CA LEU A 289 14.08 -17.83 29.87
C LEU A 289 14.28 -16.76 30.95
N ALA A 290 13.25 -16.45 31.75
CA ALA A 290 13.36 -15.55 32.89
C ALA A 290 14.21 -16.16 34.02
N LEU A 291 13.97 -17.43 34.35
CA LEU A 291 14.80 -18.19 35.30
C LEU A 291 16.27 -18.33 34.85
N ALA A 292 16.50 -18.43 33.54
CA ALA A 292 17.84 -18.46 32.94
C ALA A 292 18.46 -17.06 32.75
N GLY A 293 17.81 -15.98 33.19
CA GLY A 293 18.29 -14.59 33.08
C GLY A 293 18.38 -14.05 31.65
N ARG A 294 17.77 -14.73 30.66
CA ARG A 294 17.74 -14.29 29.25
C ARG A 294 16.71 -13.20 28.98
N ILE A 295 15.66 -13.16 29.80
CA ILE A 295 14.78 -11.99 29.95
C ILE A 295 14.77 -11.60 31.43
N THR A 296 14.54 -10.32 31.72
CA THR A 296 14.46 -9.86 33.12
C THR A 296 13.13 -10.28 33.76
N PRO A 297 13.07 -10.49 35.09
CA PRO A 297 11.80 -10.76 35.79
C PRO A 297 10.75 -9.66 35.58
N LEU A 298 11.17 -8.40 35.39
CA LEU A 298 10.27 -7.29 35.08
C LEU A 298 9.65 -7.42 33.68
N GLN A 299 10.43 -7.82 32.67
CA GLN A 299 9.93 -8.10 31.32
C GLN A 299 8.96 -9.28 31.33
N GLU A 300 9.23 -10.33 32.11
CA GLU A 300 8.32 -11.46 32.28
C GLU A 300 6.99 -11.00 32.91
N GLN A 301 7.05 -10.25 34.01
CA GLN A 301 5.86 -9.72 34.70
C GLN A 301 5.03 -8.78 33.82
N GLN A 302 5.67 -7.93 33.03
CA GLN A 302 4.99 -7.05 32.08
C GLN A 302 4.26 -7.85 30.99
N LEU A 303 4.91 -8.86 30.42
CA LEU A 303 4.27 -9.73 29.42
C LEU A 303 3.14 -10.56 30.04
N LEU A 304 3.33 -11.10 31.26
CA LEU A 304 2.28 -11.80 32.02
C LEU A 304 1.06 -10.91 32.27
N ALA A 305 1.25 -9.64 32.61
CA ALA A 305 0.15 -8.70 32.82
C ALA A 305 -0.65 -8.43 31.53
N GLN A 306 0.03 -8.26 30.39
CA GLN A 306 -0.60 -8.11 29.08
C GLN A 306 -1.37 -9.38 28.70
N MET A 307 -0.72 -10.54 28.79
CA MET A 307 -1.30 -11.86 28.50
C MET A 307 -2.54 -12.15 29.35
N ARG A 308 -2.53 -11.78 30.63
CA ARG A 308 -3.68 -11.91 31.53
C ARG A 308 -4.89 -11.13 31.06
N GLY A 309 -4.70 -9.88 30.63
CA GLY A 309 -5.78 -9.05 30.07
C GLY A 309 -6.35 -9.65 28.78
N SER A 310 -5.47 -10.04 27.86
CA SER A 310 -5.87 -10.65 26.58
C SER A 310 -6.57 -12.01 26.75
N PHE A 311 -6.12 -12.85 27.69
CA PHE A 311 -6.73 -14.16 27.96
C PHE A 311 -8.11 -14.03 28.61
N SER A 312 -8.29 -13.04 29.48
CA SER A 312 -9.62 -12.67 29.99
C SER A 312 -10.55 -12.25 28.84
N ALA A 313 -10.07 -11.38 27.95
CA ALA A 313 -10.85 -10.92 26.81
C ALA A 313 -11.21 -12.05 25.81
N TYR A 314 -10.29 -12.97 25.55
CA TYR A 314 -10.51 -14.18 24.74
C TYR A 314 -11.70 -15.02 25.26
N HIS A 315 -11.81 -15.17 26.60
CA HIS A 315 -12.93 -15.85 27.25
C HIS A 315 -14.12 -14.94 27.59
N ASN A 316 -14.26 -13.79 26.93
CA ASN A 316 -15.33 -12.79 27.18
C ASN A 316 -15.45 -12.38 28.66
N ASN A 317 -14.32 -12.31 29.37
CA ASN A 317 -14.19 -12.05 30.81
C ASN A 317 -14.85 -13.08 31.75
N ASN A 318 -15.23 -14.26 31.24
CA ASN A 318 -15.82 -15.34 32.03
C ASN A 318 -14.79 -16.37 32.53
N TRP A 319 -13.49 -16.05 32.50
CA TRP A 319 -12.44 -16.95 32.95
C TRP A 319 -12.25 -16.92 34.47
N ASN A 320 -12.68 -18.00 35.14
CA ASN A 320 -12.54 -18.20 36.58
C ASN A 320 -11.34 -19.08 36.98
N GLY A 321 -10.51 -19.49 36.01
CA GLY A 321 -9.36 -20.36 36.25
C GLY A 321 -8.10 -19.61 36.69
N GLY A 322 -7.04 -20.37 37.00
CA GLY A 322 -5.71 -19.82 37.22
C GLY A 322 -5.16 -19.13 35.95
N TYR A 323 -4.20 -18.24 36.14
CA TYR A 323 -3.43 -17.62 35.06
C TYR A 323 -1.99 -18.14 35.12
N GLY A 324 -1.46 -18.57 33.99
CA GLY A 324 -0.13 -19.15 33.91
C GLY A 324 0.26 -19.49 32.47
N TRP A 325 1.55 -19.72 32.26
CA TRP A 325 2.10 -19.94 30.92
C TRP A 325 1.54 -21.20 30.22
N SER A 326 1.10 -22.21 30.99
CA SER A 326 0.45 -23.41 30.45
C SER A 326 -0.98 -23.16 29.97
N GLN A 327 -1.71 -22.18 30.53
CA GLN A 327 -3.02 -21.77 30.02
C GLN A 327 -2.86 -20.97 28.72
N TYR A 328 -1.80 -20.17 28.60
CA TYR A 328 -1.49 -19.42 27.39
C TYR A 328 -0.95 -20.28 26.23
N SER A 329 -0.69 -21.56 26.47
CA SER A 329 -0.37 -22.55 25.42
C SER A 329 -1.58 -23.00 24.59
N ASP A 330 -2.80 -22.52 24.87
CA ASP A 330 -3.98 -22.84 24.04
C ASP A 330 -3.80 -22.32 22.59
N PRO A 331 -3.80 -23.19 21.55
CA PRO A 331 -3.71 -22.76 20.16
C PRO A 331 -4.80 -21.77 19.75
N GLY A 332 -6.01 -21.89 20.31
CA GLY A 332 -7.12 -20.96 20.04
C GLY A 332 -6.88 -19.57 20.65
N PHE A 333 -6.14 -19.50 21.76
CA PHE A 333 -5.67 -18.22 22.32
C PHE A 333 -4.50 -17.64 21.51
N VAL A 334 -3.59 -18.48 21.00
CA VAL A 334 -2.52 -18.03 20.09
C VAL A 334 -3.12 -17.47 18.79
N ASP A 335 -4.16 -18.10 18.24
CA ASP A 335 -4.96 -17.58 17.12
C ASP A 335 -5.62 -16.23 17.49
N TYR A 336 -6.18 -16.08 18.69
CA TYR A 336 -6.72 -14.80 19.18
C TYR A 336 -5.64 -13.71 19.29
N LEU A 337 -4.47 -14.02 19.85
CA LEU A 337 -3.35 -13.07 19.92
C LEU A 337 -2.89 -12.64 18.53
N ASN A 338 -2.79 -13.57 17.57
CA ASN A 338 -2.42 -13.27 16.20
C ASN A 338 -3.42 -12.35 15.49
N ASN A 339 -4.72 -12.47 15.79
CA ASN A 339 -5.77 -11.70 15.13
C ASN A 339 -6.15 -10.39 15.85
N SER A 340 -5.97 -10.32 17.17
CA SER A 340 -6.47 -9.21 18.00
C SER A 340 -5.41 -8.51 18.85
N GLN A 341 -4.26 -9.14 19.11
CA GLN A 341 -3.14 -8.53 19.87
C GLN A 341 -1.73 -8.86 19.28
N PRO A 342 -1.47 -8.64 17.96
CA PRO A 342 -0.18 -9.00 17.34
C PRO A 342 1.09 -8.51 18.05
N GLY A 343 1.07 -7.34 18.69
CA GLY A 343 2.24 -6.81 19.43
C GLY A 343 2.68 -7.68 20.61
N ILE A 344 1.73 -8.31 21.31
CA ILE A 344 2.01 -9.27 22.38
C ILE A 344 2.66 -10.52 21.78
N LEU A 345 2.09 -11.03 20.68
CA LEU A 345 2.62 -12.20 19.98
C LEU A 345 4.03 -11.97 19.40
N THR A 346 4.30 -10.76 18.90
CA THR A 346 5.62 -10.33 18.44
C THR A 346 6.64 -10.25 19.58
N THR A 347 6.21 -9.85 20.79
CA THR A 347 7.06 -9.88 21.99
C THR A 347 7.38 -11.32 22.42
N ILE A 348 6.39 -12.21 22.36
CA ILE A 348 6.54 -13.66 22.58
C ILE A 348 7.55 -14.28 21.61
N ARG A 349 7.38 -14.04 20.30
CA ARG A 349 8.31 -14.49 19.24
C ARG A 349 9.75 -14.04 19.53
N SER A 350 9.92 -12.74 19.84
CA SER A 350 11.22 -12.15 20.17
C SER A 350 11.91 -12.81 21.37
N TYR A 351 11.17 -13.12 22.44
CA TYR A 351 11.74 -13.82 23.60
C TYR A 351 12.08 -15.28 23.29
N LEU A 352 11.24 -15.97 22.52
CA LEU A 352 11.47 -17.36 22.11
C LEU A 352 12.56 -17.53 21.03
N GLY A 353 13.01 -16.44 20.39
CA GLY A 353 13.96 -16.47 19.30
C GLY A 353 13.38 -17.00 17.98
N MET A 354 12.08 -16.72 17.75
CA MET A 354 11.30 -17.10 16.57
C MET A 354 10.96 -15.90 15.69
#